data_AF-S3K0W5-F1
#
_entry.id   AF-S3K0W5-F1
#
_cell.length_a   1.000
_cell.length_b   1.000
_cell.length_c   1.000
_cell.angle_alpha   90.00
_cell.angle_beta   90.00
_cell.angle_gamma   90.00
#
_symmetry.space_group_name_H-M   'P 1'
#
loop_
_entity.id
_entity.type
_entity.pdbx_description
1 polymer ?
#
loop_
_entity_poly.entity_id
_entity_poly.type
_entity_poly.pdbx_seq_one_letter_code
_entity_poly.pdbx_strand_id
1 'polypeptide(L)'
;MKKIYLFFFAFLAFTSCIMNPSYLKKNYTFTNESSQKVSFSLPGYGSEIYTLQQNEKITKHIYSQPEIHFLKDFRTLYYERFVTETVIKDKPSWDLQIINLSDKKLVITEKDRNMGYFDDNGNMSPLEIEANTTKNTKLFSITPVFLIQFVPDSGYSPLSKLEKDKDSFKLFIYP
;
A
#
# COMPACT_ATOMS: atom_id res chain seq x y z
N MET A 1 60.74 -57.60 -22.21
CA MET A 1 59.28 -57.58 -22.41
C MET A 1 58.73 -56.29 -21.79
N LYS A 2 58.10 -55.44 -22.61
CA LYS A 2 57.78 -54.03 -22.32
C LYS A 2 56.46 -53.93 -21.53
N LYS A 3 56.45 -53.03 -20.54
CA LYS A 3 55.26 -52.60 -19.77
C LYS A 3 54.39 -51.64 -20.61
N ILE A 4 53.24 -51.31 -20.01
CA ILE A 4 52.41 -50.10 -20.17
C ILE A 4 51.48 -50.10 -21.42
N TYR A 5 50.18 -49.77 -21.40
CA TYR A 5 49.37 -48.88 -20.56
C TYR A 5 47.91 -49.37 -20.44
N LEU A 6 47.36 -49.31 -19.22
CA LEU A 6 45.92 -49.29 -18.97
C LEU A 6 45.43 -47.89 -19.34
N PHE A 7 44.75 -47.73 -20.47
CA PHE A 7 44.17 -46.46 -20.87
C PHE A 7 42.88 -46.22 -20.07
N PHE A 8 43.01 -45.48 -18.96
CA PHE A 8 41.89 -44.90 -18.22
C PHE A 8 41.25 -43.81 -19.09
N PHE A 9 40.07 -44.09 -19.67
CA PHE A 9 39.21 -43.05 -20.23
C PHE A 9 38.56 -42.29 -19.06
N ALA A 10 39.25 -41.28 -18.54
CA ALA A 10 38.63 -40.23 -17.74
C ALA A 10 37.84 -39.33 -18.70
N PHE A 11 36.63 -39.76 -19.06
CA PHE A 11 35.64 -38.89 -19.68
C PHE A 11 35.23 -37.86 -18.61
N LEU A 12 35.97 -36.76 -18.55
CA LEU A 12 35.62 -35.58 -17.79
C LEU A 12 34.30 -35.05 -18.36
N ALA A 13 33.20 -35.46 -17.73
CA ALA A 13 31.90 -34.86 -17.92
C ALA A 13 31.94 -33.43 -17.34
N PHE A 14 32.51 -32.49 -18.11
CA PHE A 14 32.24 -31.07 -17.92
C PHE A 14 30.79 -30.83 -18.32
N THR A 15 29.87 -31.16 -17.41
CA THR A 15 28.53 -30.59 -17.47
C THR A 15 28.70 -29.11 -17.16
N SER A 16 28.78 -28.30 -18.21
CA SER A 16 28.61 -26.85 -18.06
C SER A 16 27.18 -26.65 -17.56
N CYS A 17 27.02 -26.56 -16.24
CA CYS A 17 25.81 -26.02 -15.64
C CYS A 17 25.71 -24.59 -16.16
N ILE A 18 24.96 -24.39 -17.24
CA ILE A 18 24.51 -23.08 -17.67
C ILE A 18 23.62 -22.59 -16.53
N MET A 19 24.23 -21.84 -15.62
CA MET A 19 23.55 -21.28 -14.48
C MET A 19 22.51 -20.31 -15.04
N ASN A 20 21.23 -20.68 -14.93
CA ASN A 20 20.15 -19.82 -15.39
C ASN A 20 20.34 -18.44 -14.71
N PRO A 21 20.40 -17.33 -15.46
CA PRO A 21 20.64 -16.00 -14.90
C PRO A 21 19.59 -15.57 -13.86
N SER A 22 18.49 -16.31 -13.70
CA SER A 22 17.52 -16.17 -12.61
C SER A 22 18.07 -16.54 -11.21
N TYR A 23 19.17 -17.30 -11.11
CA TYR A 23 19.80 -17.68 -9.85
C TYR A 23 20.87 -16.69 -9.37
N LEU A 24 21.21 -15.70 -10.20
CA LEU A 24 22.17 -14.67 -9.84
C LEU A 24 21.45 -13.52 -9.14
N LYS A 25 22.03 -13.07 -8.01
CA LYS A 25 21.59 -11.86 -7.34
C LYS A 25 21.73 -10.67 -8.28
N LYS A 26 20.73 -9.80 -8.26
CA LYS A 26 20.70 -8.54 -9.00
C LYS A 26 20.57 -7.39 -8.01
N ASN A 27 20.96 -6.21 -8.45
CA ASN A 27 20.73 -4.98 -7.70
C ASN A 27 19.28 -4.55 -7.91
N TYR A 28 18.51 -4.51 -6.84
CA TYR A 28 17.17 -3.96 -6.81
C TYR A 28 17.20 -2.66 -6.02
N THR A 29 16.75 -1.58 -6.64
CA THR A 29 16.68 -0.26 -6.01
C THR A 29 15.25 0.03 -5.56
N PHE A 30 15.10 0.57 -4.36
CA PHE A 30 13.84 1.02 -3.80
C PHE A 30 13.95 2.52 -3.60
N THR A 31 13.06 3.28 -4.20
CA THR A 31 13.05 4.74 -4.14
C THR A 31 11.75 5.18 -3.48
N ASN A 32 11.83 6.11 -2.52
CA ASN A 32 10.65 6.72 -1.92
C ASN A 32 10.37 8.07 -2.59
N GLU A 33 9.39 8.12 -3.49
CA GLU A 33 8.89 9.37 -4.08
C GLU A 33 7.64 9.91 -3.38
N SER A 34 7.16 9.21 -2.34
CA SER A 34 6.02 9.69 -1.55
C SER A 34 6.39 10.92 -0.73
N SER A 35 5.39 11.72 -0.39
CA SER A 35 5.56 12.93 0.44
C SER A 35 5.89 12.64 1.91
N GLN A 36 5.87 11.37 2.30
CA GLN A 36 6.07 10.94 3.68
C GLN A 36 7.26 9.99 3.84
N LYS A 37 7.72 9.86 5.09
CA LYS A 37 8.70 8.86 5.47
C LYS A 37 8.05 7.48 5.42
N VAL A 38 8.69 6.53 4.74
CA VAL A 38 8.15 5.18 4.57
C VAL A 38 9.00 4.16 5.29
N SER A 39 8.34 3.28 6.04
CA SER A 39 8.97 2.08 6.62
C SER A 39 8.36 0.81 6.03
N PHE A 40 9.21 -0.08 5.52
CA PHE A 40 8.79 -1.32 4.87
C PHE A 40 9.74 -2.47 5.17
N SER A 41 9.25 -3.69 5.00
CA SER A 41 10.04 -4.92 5.02
C SER A 41 9.98 -5.62 3.66
N LEU A 42 10.93 -6.54 3.44
CA LEU A 42 11.01 -7.38 2.24
C LEU A 42 10.83 -8.85 2.65
N PRO A 43 9.58 -9.36 2.72
CA PRO A 43 9.32 -10.75 3.07
C PRO A 43 10.13 -11.72 2.18
N GLY A 44 10.70 -12.75 2.79
CA GLY A 44 11.58 -13.72 2.11
C GLY A 44 13.04 -13.29 1.98
N TYR A 45 13.39 -12.05 2.36
CA TYR A 45 14.76 -11.52 2.31
C TYR A 45 15.32 -11.12 3.68
N GLY A 46 14.61 -11.44 4.76
CA GLY A 46 15.02 -11.20 6.14
C GLY A 46 13.92 -10.49 6.96
N SER A 47 14.25 -10.15 8.20
CA SER A 47 13.40 -9.37 9.11
C SER A 47 13.82 -7.90 9.20
N GLU A 48 14.70 -7.44 8.30
CA GLU A 48 15.16 -6.06 8.27
C GLU A 48 14.00 -5.11 7.93
N ILE A 49 13.96 -4.00 8.65
CA ILE A 49 13.05 -2.90 8.40
C ILE A 49 13.83 -1.79 7.70
N TYR A 50 13.41 -1.44 6.50
CA TYR A 50 13.94 -0.32 5.75
C TYR A 50 13.10 0.90 6.00
N THR A 51 13.77 2.03 6.15
CA THR A 51 13.12 3.32 6.37
C THR A 51 13.76 4.33 5.44
N LEU A 52 12.94 4.96 4.61
CA LEU A 52 13.38 5.95 3.62
C LEU A 52 12.61 7.26 3.84
N GLN A 53 13.34 8.37 3.92
CA GLN A 53 12.77 9.71 3.79
C GLN A 53 12.33 9.97 2.35
N GLN A 54 11.62 11.07 2.12
CA GLN A 54 11.25 11.49 0.78
C GLN A 54 12.51 11.66 -0.10
N ASN A 55 12.44 11.13 -1.32
CA ASN A 55 13.50 11.06 -2.33
C ASN A 55 14.73 10.22 -1.95
N GLU A 56 14.70 9.49 -0.83
CA GLU A 56 15.77 8.54 -0.51
C GLU A 56 15.62 7.24 -1.31
N LYS A 57 16.76 6.58 -1.52
CA LYS A 57 16.83 5.29 -2.18
C LYS A 57 17.77 4.34 -1.48
N ILE A 58 17.45 3.05 -1.54
CA ILE A 58 18.31 1.96 -1.08
C ILE A 58 18.44 0.92 -2.17
N THR A 59 19.63 0.35 -2.32
CA THR A 59 19.87 -0.76 -3.26
C THR A 59 20.21 -2.02 -2.50
N LYS A 60 19.57 -3.13 -2.87
CA LYS A 60 19.78 -4.45 -2.27
C LYS A 60 20.18 -5.45 -3.33
N HIS A 61 21.14 -6.29 -2.98
CA HIS A 61 21.66 -7.33 -3.86
C HIS A 61 20.96 -8.67 -3.54
N ILE A 62 19.88 -8.96 -4.25
CA ILE A 62 18.92 -10.05 -3.95
C ILE A 62 18.51 -10.83 -5.20
N TYR A 63 17.94 -12.02 -5.04
CA TYR A 63 17.73 -12.99 -6.13
C TYR A 63 16.58 -12.63 -7.06
N SER A 64 15.45 -12.19 -6.52
CA SER A 64 14.27 -11.81 -7.27
C SER A 64 13.71 -10.48 -6.78
N GLN A 65 12.82 -9.88 -7.57
CA GLN A 65 12.11 -8.68 -7.17
C GLN A 65 11.20 -9.02 -5.98
N PRO A 66 11.42 -8.40 -4.81
CA PRO A 66 10.68 -8.76 -3.62
C PRO A 66 9.31 -8.12 -3.62
N GLU A 67 8.40 -8.74 -2.85
CA GLU A 67 7.21 -8.06 -2.40
C GLU A 67 7.57 -7.04 -1.33
N ILE A 68 6.94 -5.87 -1.35
CA ILE A 68 7.09 -4.85 -0.32
C ILE A 68 5.92 -4.98 0.64
N HIS A 69 6.23 -5.06 1.92
CA HIS A 69 5.24 -4.96 2.99
C HIS A 69 5.47 -3.68 3.78
N PHE A 70 4.59 -2.70 3.61
CA PHE A 70 4.60 -1.46 4.40
C PHE A 70 4.21 -1.74 5.85
N LEU A 71 4.98 -1.20 6.80
CA LEU A 71 4.74 -1.39 8.23
C LEU A 71 3.73 -0.38 8.78
N LYS A 72 3.67 0.80 8.17
CA LYS A 72 2.73 1.88 8.45
C LYS A 72 2.29 2.49 7.12
N ASP A 73 1.05 2.97 7.04
CA ASP A 73 0.56 3.75 5.90
C ASP A 73 0.39 3.00 4.55
N PHE A 74 0.19 1.68 4.57
CA PHE A 74 -0.07 0.87 3.36
C PHE A 74 -1.29 1.35 2.53
N ARG A 75 -2.17 2.16 3.14
CA ARG A 75 -3.40 2.62 2.51
C ARG A 75 -3.22 3.90 1.71
N THR A 76 -2.32 4.79 2.14
CA THR A 76 -1.99 6.03 1.43
C THR A 76 -0.82 5.85 0.47
N LEU A 77 -0.14 4.69 0.52
CA LEU A 77 0.99 4.38 -0.34
C LEU A 77 0.67 3.27 -1.34
N TYR A 78 1.27 3.35 -2.52
CA TYR A 78 1.39 2.23 -3.44
C TYR A 78 2.83 2.16 -3.93
N TYR A 79 3.17 1.10 -4.67
CA TYR A 79 4.45 1.01 -5.33
C TYR A 79 4.30 0.53 -6.77
N GLU A 80 5.15 1.06 -7.63
CA GLU A 80 5.30 0.63 -9.02
C GLU A 80 6.55 -0.24 -9.11
N ARG A 81 6.41 -1.39 -9.79
CA ARG A 81 7.52 -2.32 -10.01
C ARG A 81 8.03 -2.20 -11.44
N PHE A 82 9.32 -1.91 -11.54
CA PHE A 82 10.12 -2.01 -12.76
C PHE A 82 11.14 -3.14 -12.60
N VAL A 83 11.79 -3.57 -13.68
CA VAL A 83 12.62 -4.79 -13.72
C VAL A 83 13.64 -4.90 -12.57
N THR A 84 14.28 -3.79 -12.19
CA THR A 84 15.26 -3.72 -11.09
C THR A 84 15.01 -2.54 -10.14
N GLU A 85 13.85 -1.91 -10.24
CA GLU A 85 13.52 -0.72 -9.47
C GLU A 85 12.09 -0.83 -8.93
N THR A 86 11.88 -0.37 -7.71
CA THR A 86 10.56 -0.24 -7.12
C THR A 86 10.41 1.17 -6.56
N VAL A 87 9.41 1.88 -7.02
CA VAL A 87 9.18 3.27 -6.64
C VAL A 87 7.94 3.33 -5.77
N ILE A 88 8.08 3.81 -4.54
CA ILE A 88 7.00 3.99 -3.59
C ILE A 88 6.43 5.40 -3.75
N LYS A 89 5.10 5.52 -3.89
CA LYS A 89 4.40 6.77 -4.20
C LYS A 89 3.15 6.94 -3.33
N ASP A 90 2.68 8.18 -3.21
CA ASP A 90 1.38 8.49 -2.59
C ASP A 90 0.24 8.05 -3.51
N LYS A 91 -0.71 7.28 -3.00
CA LYS A 91 -1.93 6.94 -3.72
C LYS A 91 -2.68 8.21 -4.13
N PRO A 92 -3.28 8.21 -5.32
CA PRO A 92 -4.23 9.25 -5.70
C PRO A 92 -5.31 9.41 -4.62
N SER A 93 -5.61 10.66 -4.28
CA SER A 93 -6.65 10.99 -3.31
C SER A 93 -7.50 12.16 -3.79
N TRP A 94 -8.72 12.21 -3.29
CA TRP A 94 -9.70 13.26 -3.53
C TRP A 94 -10.06 13.92 -2.20
N ASP A 95 -10.37 15.21 -2.24
CA ASP A 95 -10.93 15.88 -1.07
C ASP A 95 -12.35 15.35 -0.82
N LEU A 96 -12.67 15.00 0.42
CA LEU A 96 -14.01 14.58 0.82
C LEU A 96 -14.53 15.54 1.87
N GLN A 97 -15.59 16.25 1.52
CA GLN A 97 -16.36 17.08 2.44
C GLN A 97 -17.63 16.35 2.84
N ILE A 98 -17.83 16.17 4.13
CA ILE A 98 -19.00 15.52 4.69
C ILE A 98 -19.83 16.55 5.41
N ILE A 99 -21.08 16.72 4.99
CA ILE A 99 -21.97 17.79 5.42
C ILE A 99 -23.15 17.14 6.12
N ASN A 100 -23.15 17.22 7.45
CA ASN A 100 -24.26 16.76 8.27
C ASN A 100 -25.30 17.88 8.41
N LEU A 101 -26.41 17.78 7.69
CA LEU A 101 -27.55 18.71 7.80
C LEU A 101 -28.60 18.23 8.81
N SER A 102 -28.37 17.10 9.47
CA SER A 102 -29.26 16.60 10.52
C SER A 102 -28.97 17.27 11.87
N ASP A 103 -29.97 17.22 12.74
CA ASP A 103 -29.90 17.63 14.14
C ASP A 103 -29.24 16.58 15.05
N LYS A 104 -28.76 15.46 14.49
CA LYS A 104 -28.16 14.36 15.22
C LYS A 104 -26.68 14.22 14.89
N LYS A 105 -25.93 13.77 15.89
CA LYS A 105 -24.58 13.25 15.68
C LYS A 105 -24.66 12.00 14.82
N LEU A 106 -23.63 11.77 14.02
CA LEU A 106 -23.54 10.58 13.18
C LEU A 106 -22.15 9.95 13.21
N VAL A 107 -22.16 8.68 12.88
CA VAL A 107 -20.97 7.84 12.73
C VAL A 107 -20.93 7.34 11.29
N ILE A 108 -19.78 7.54 10.65
CA ILE A 108 -19.52 7.07 9.28
C ILE A 108 -18.43 6.03 9.32
N THR A 109 -18.68 4.91 8.66
CA THR A 109 -17.67 3.90 8.37
C THR A 109 -17.66 3.67 6.86
N GLU A 110 -16.48 3.67 6.24
CA GLU A 110 -16.37 3.20 4.85
C GLU A 110 -16.09 1.71 4.80
N LYS A 111 -16.86 0.99 3.98
CA LYS A 111 -16.78 -0.48 3.85
C LYS A 111 -15.38 -0.95 3.44
N ASP A 112 -14.81 -0.30 2.44
CA ASP A 112 -13.52 -0.69 1.83
C ASP A 112 -12.33 0.09 2.40
N ARG A 113 -12.56 0.91 3.43
CA ARG A 113 -11.53 1.58 4.25
C ARG A 113 -10.54 2.47 3.47
N ASN A 114 -11.04 3.20 2.49
CA ASN A 114 -10.32 4.17 1.66
C ASN A 114 -10.47 5.64 2.11
N MET A 115 -11.13 6.01 3.21
CA MET A 115 -11.09 7.39 3.70
C MET A 115 -9.80 7.62 4.49
N GLY A 116 -9.26 8.82 4.35
CA GLY A 116 -7.99 9.26 4.93
C GLY A 116 -8.11 9.84 6.33
N TYR A 117 -8.89 9.20 7.21
CA TYR A 117 -8.82 9.47 8.63
C TYR A 117 -8.26 8.23 9.31
N PHE A 118 -7.13 8.39 9.98
CA PHE A 118 -6.46 7.31 10.68
C PHE A 118 -6.01 7.80 12.05
N ASP A 119 -6.07 6.92 13.04
CA ASP A 119 -5.41 7.15 14.32
C ASP A 119 -3.89 6.95 14.18
N ASP A 120 -3.14 7.23 15.24
CA ASP A 120 -1.68 7.09 15.26
C ASP A 120 -1.18 5.65 14.98
N ASN A 121 -2.08 4.67 15.12
CA ASN A 121 -1.84 3.25 14.89
C ASN A 121 -2.25 2.80 13.47
N GLY A 122 -2.75 3.70 12.62
CA GLY A 122 -3.23 3.37 11.28
C GLY A 122 -4.60 2.69 11.26
N ASN A 123 -5.34 2.70 12.37
CA ASN A 123 -6.71 2.23 12.43
C ASN A 123 -7.66 3.33 11.97
N MET A 124 -8.82 2.90 11.47
CA MET A 124 -9.85 3.77 10.93
C MET A 124 -11.06 3.74 11.86
N SER A 125 -10.91 4.30 13.07
CA SER A 125 -11.99 4.39 14.06
C SER A 125 -13.18 5.14 13.47
N PRO A 126 -14.43 4.70 13.68
CA PRO A 126 -15.59 5.30 13.00
C PRO A 126 -15.58 6.83 13.06
N LEU A 127 -15.85 7.47 11.93
CA LEU A 127 -15.75 8.92 11.83
C LEU A 127 -16.98 9.55 12.45
N GLU A 128 -16.79 10.16 13.62
CA GLU A 128 -17.84 10.92 14.29
C GLU A 128 -17.96 12.34 13.71
N ILE A 129 -19.19 12.73 13.42
CA ILE A 129 -19.55 14.06 12.90
C ILE A 129 -20.72 14.59 13.71
N GLU A 130 -20.55 15.76 14.31
CA GLU A 130 -21.57 16.39 15.13
C GLU A 130 -22.73 16.92 14.27
N ALA A 131 -23.89 17.13 14.90
CA ALA A 131 -25.07 17.70 14.27
C ALA A 131 -24.77 19.06 13.62
N ASN A 132 -25.33 19.33 12.43
CA ASN A 132 -25.18 20.61 11.72
C ASN A 132 -23.71 21.04 11.48
N THR A 133 -22.80 20.08 11.29
CA THR A 133 -21.38 20.36 11.05
C THR A 133 -20.90 19.85 9.69
N THR A 134 -19.77 20.41 9.26
CA THR A 134 -19.03 19.94 8.09
C THR A 134 -17.67 19.43 8.52
N LYS A 135 -17.27 18.27 7.98
CA LYS A 135 -15.96 17.65 8.23
C LYS A 135 -15.26 17.40 6.91
N ASN A 136 -14.00 17.80 6.83
CA ASN A 136 -13.16 17.56 5.65
C ASN A 136 -12.18 16.41 5.94
N THR A 137 -11.98 15.54 4.95
CA THR A 137 -11.01 14.44 4.99
C THR A 137 -10.56 14.11 3.56
N LYS A 138 -9.75 13.07 3.39
CA LYS A 138 -9.34 12.55 2.07
C LYS A 138 -10.09 11.26 1.75
N LEU A 139 -10.17 10.95 0.47
CA LEU A 139 -10.70 9.69 -0.04
C LEU A 139 -9.73 9.10 -1.06
N PHE A 140 -9.46 7.81 -0.96
CA PHE A 140 -8.49 7.08 -1.81
C PHE A 140 -9.18 6.11 -2.78
N SER A 141 -10.51 6.23 -2.96
CA SER A 141 -11.32 5.45 -3.91
C SER A 141 -12.25 6.35 -4.71
N ILE A 142 -12.43 6.04 -5.99
CA ILE A 142 -13.37 6.74 -6.87
C ILE A 142 -14.81 6.26 -6.72
N THR A 143 -15.03 5.11 -6.08
CA THR A 143 -16.35 4.49 -5.86
C THR A 143 -16.49 4.08 -4.39
N PRO A 144 -16.53 5.06 -3.46
CA PRO A 144 -16.61 4.75 -2.04
C PRO A 144 -18.00 4.23 -1.65
N VAL A 145 -18.04 3.39 -0.62
CA VAL A 145 -19.30 2.88 -0.04
C VAL A 145 -19.31 3.20 1.45
N PHE A 146 -20.23 4.08 1.85
CA PHE A 146 -20.37 4.53 3.23
C PHE A 146 -21.51 3.80 3.95
N LEU A 147 -21.26 3.43 5.20
CA LEU A 147 -22.25 3.04 6.19
C LEU A 147 -22.41 4.22 7.16
N ILE A 148 -23.62 4.75 7.26
CA ILE A 148 -23.93 5.95 8.03
C ILE A 148 -25.00 5.61 9.05
N GLN A 149 -24.77 5.99 10.31
CA GLN A 149 -25.67 5.75 11.43
C GLN A 149 -25.79 6.99 12.30
N PHE A 150 -26.98 7.24 12.83
CA PHE A 150 -27.20 8.28 13.83
C PHE A 150 -26.70 7.85 15.22
N VAL A 151 -26.39 8.83 16.07
CA VAL A 151 -26.06 8.64 17.48
C VAL A 151 -26.98 9.53 18.33
N PRO A 152 -27.82 8.95 19.23
CA PRO A 152 -28.05 7.52 19.43
C PRO A 152 -28.69 6.86 18.20
N ASP A 153 -28.51 5.55 18.06
CA ASP A 153 -29.06 4.80 16.92
C ASP A 153 -30.59 4.93 16.90
N SER A 154 -31.10 5.34 15.76
CA SER A 154 -32.53 5.54 15.52
C SER A 154 -33.21 4.32 14.90
N GLY A 155 -32.45 3.28 14.52
CA GLY A 155 -32.94 2.06 13.86
C GLY A 155 -33.10 2.21 12.34
N TYR A 156 -32.79 3.37 11.78
CA TYR A 156 -32.77 3.64 10.35
C TYR A 156 -31.52 4.43 9.95
N SER A 157 -31.02 4.19 8.73
CA SER A 157 -29.91 4.96 8.16
C SER A 157 -30.41 6.30 7.61
N PRO A 158 -29.63 7.39 7.77
CA PRO A 158 -29.99 8.67 7.18
C PRO A 158 -30.00 8.60 5.65
N LEU A 159 -30.84 9.45 5.06
CA LEU A 159 -30.76 9.77 3.65
C LEU A 159 -29.41 10.45 3.37
N SER A 160 -28.69 9.95 2.38
CA SER A 160 -27.40 10.51 1.99
C SER A 160 -27.25 10.60 0.48
N LYS A 161 -26.47 11.59 0.04
CA LYS A 161 -26.15 11.80 -1.37
C LYS A 161 -24.67 12.11 -1.51
N LEU A 162 -23.98 11.30 -2.31
CA LEU A 162 -22.60 11.57 -2.70
C LEU A 162 -22.58 12.28 -4.05
N GLU A 163 -21.95 13.44 -4.09
CA GLU A 163 -21.67 14.19 -5.32
C GLU A 163 -20.17 14.23 -5.57
N LYS A 164 -19.77 14.11 -6.84
CA LYS A 164 -18.37 14.23 -7.26
C LYS A 164 -18.21 15.51 -8.07
N ASP A 165 -17.22 16.33 -7.72
CA ASP A 165 -16.82 17.51 -8.47
C ASP A 165 -15.31 17.47 -8.73
N LYS A 166 -14.93 17.15 -9.97
CA LYS A 166 -13.55 16.99 -10.47
C LYS A 166 -12.64 16.21 -9.52
N ASP A 167 -12.01 16.93 -8.60
CA ASP A 167 -10.99 16.46 -7.66
C ASP A 167 -11.51 16.33 -6.21
N SER A 168 -12.82 16.48 -6.01
CA SER A 168 -13.46 16.43 -4.70
C SER A 168 -14.78 15.64 -4.71
N PHE A 169 -15.18 15.20 -3.52
CA PHE A 169 -16.44 14.57 -3.21
C PHE A 169 -17.15 15.34 -2.10
N LYS A 170 -18.47 15.43 -2.20
CA LYS A 170 -19.35 15.99 -1.17
C LYS A 170 -20.38 14.95 -0.77
N LEU A 171 -20.35 14.54 0.49
CA LEU A 171 -21.34 13.64 1.08
C LEU A 171 -22.33 14.46 1.91
N PHE A 172 -23.52 14.65 1.37
CA PHE A 172 -24.63 15.31 2.07
C PHE A 172 -25.42 14.27 2.87
N ILE A 173 -25.72 14.60 4.12
CA ILE A 173 -26.52 13.77 5.01
C ILE A 173 -27.69 14.60 5.49
N TYR A 174 -28.90 14.09 5.22
CA TYR A 174 -30.16 14.76 5.51
C TYR A 174 -30.78 14.20 6.81
N PRO A 175 -31.74 14.94 7.41
CA PRO A 175 -32.51 14.47 8.57
C PRO A 175 -33.16 13.10 8.38
#